data_AF-A0A3D5U8W0-F1
#
_entry.id   AF-A0A3D5U8W0-F1
#
_cell.length_a   1.000
_cell.length_b   1.000
_cell.length_c   1.000
_cell.angle_alpha   90.00
_cell.angle_beta   90.00
_cell.angle_gamma   90.00
#
_symmetry.space_group_name_H-M   'P 1'
#
loop_
_entity.id
_entity.type
_entity.pdbx_description
1 polymer ?
#
loop_
_entity_poly.entity_id
_entity_poly.type
_entity_poly.pdbx_seq_one_letter_code
_entity_poly.pdbx_strand_id
1 'polypeptide(L)' 'MPADLSRFSIILVEPIYAGNVGAVARIMNNFCFTDLRIVGAVPQKND' A
#
# COMPACT_ATOMS: atom_id res chain seq x y z
N MET A 1 3.30 6.85 -24.59
CA MET A 1 2.64 7.42 -23.41
C MET A 1 2.91 6.49 -22.23
N PRO A 2 3.43 6.96 -21.10
CA PRO A 2 3.46 6.14 -19.88
C PRO A 2 2.03 5.70 -19.54
N ALA A 3 1.88 4.51 -18.97
CA ALA A 3 0.57 4.01 -18.54
C ALA A 3 -0.03 4.95 -17.48
N ASP A 4 -1.29 5.33 -17.64
CA ASP A 4 -2.01 6.07 -16.60
C ASP A 4 -2.38 5.10 -15.47
N LEU A 5 -1.67 5.22 -14.35
CA LEU A 5 -1.87 4.39 -13.16
C LEU A 5 -2.85 5.00 -12.16
N SER A 6 -3.47 6.16 -12.46
CA SER A 6 -4.37 6.87 -11.54
C SER A 6 -5.62 6.06 -11.13
N ARG A 7 -5.95 5.03 -11.92
CA ARG A 7 -7.08 4.11 -11.68
C ARG A 7 -6.69 2.78 -11.05
N PHE A 8 -5.42 2.62 -10.66
CA PHE A 8 -4.92 1.40 -10.05
C PHE A 8 -4.81 1.55 -8.53
N SER A 9 -5.43 0.64 -7.78
CA SER A 9 -5.40 0.65 -6.31
C SER A 9 -4.73 -0.61 -5.79
N ILE A 10 -3.82 -0.46 -4.82
CA ILE A 10 -3.29 -1.57 -4.02
C ILE A 10 -4.12 -1.65 -2.74
N ILE A 11 -4.65 -2.83 -2.42
CA ILE A 11 -5.48 -3.05 -1.23
C ILE A 11 -4.80 -4.07 -0.33
N LEU A 12 -4.51 -3.66 0.90
CA LEU A 12 -4.03 -4.55 1.97
C LEU A 12 -5.23 -4.97 2.82
N VAL A 13 -5.56 -6.26 2.81
CA VAL A 13 -6.68 -6.83 3.58
C VAL A 13 -6.15 -7.44 4.87
N GLU A 14 -6.69 -6.98 6.00
CA GLU A 14 -6.29 -7.35 7.37
C GLU A 14 -4.75 -7.37 7.58
N PRO A 15 -4.03 -6.28 7.26
CA PRO A 15 -2.61 -6.22 7.50
C PRO A 15 -2.33 -6.24 9.02
N ILE A 16 -1.44 -7.13 9.45
CA ILE A 16 -1.09 -7.30 10.88
C ILE A 16 0.03 -6.34 11.30
N TYR A 17 0.98 -6.09 10.40
CA TYR A 17 2.25 -5.40 10.69
C TYR A 17 2.31 -4.01 10.05
N ALA A 18 2.60 -2.99 10.85
CA ALA A 18 2.72 -1.62 10.34
C ALA A 18 3.93 -1.47 9.38
N GLY A 19 5.02 -2.20 9.67
CA GLY A 19 6.22 -2.24 8.82
C GLY A 19 5.92 -2.70 7.38
N ASN A 20 5.00 -3.65 7.20
CA ASN A 20 4.61 -4.14 5.88
C ASN A 20 3.86 -3.06 5.08
N VAL A 21 3.01 -2.26 5.73
CA VAL A 21 2.32 -1.12 5.09
C VAL A 21 3.34 -0.11 4.58
N GLY A 22 4.33 0.24 5.41
CA GLY A 22 5.40 1.17 5.03
C GLY A 22 6.27 0.64 3.87
N ALA A 23 6.61 -0.66 3.89
CA ALA A 23 7.37 -1.30 2.82
C ALA A 23 6.60 -1.27 1.49
N VAL A 24 5.30 -1.62 1.51
CA VAL A 24 4.43 -1.57 0.33
C VAL A 24 4.29 -0.13 -0.19
N ALA A 25 4.06 0.85 0.68
CA ALA A 25 3.99 2.26 0.28
C ALA A 25 5.28 2.75 -0.39
N ARG A 26 6.45 2.32 0.11
CA ARG A 26 7.74 2.65 -0.52
C ARG A 26 7.89 2.01 -1.90
N ILE A 27 7.51 0.75 -2.04
CA ILE A 27 7.51 0.06 -3.34
C ILE A 27 6.58 0.79 -4.31
N MET A 28 5.35 1.13 -3.89
CA MET A 28 4.40 1.87 -4.71
C MET A 28 4.98 3.20 -5.20
N ASN A 29 5.64 3.97 -4.34
CA ASN A 29 6.28 5.22 -4.71
C ASN A 29 7.41 5.03 -5.75
N ASN A 30 8.20 3.96 -5.64
CA ASN A 30 9.25 3.65 -6.61
C ASN A 30 8.69 3.30 -8.02
N PHE A 31 7.46 2.80 -8.09
CA PHE A 31 6.79 2.41 -9.33
C PHE A 31 5.63 3.34 -9.72
N CYS A 32 5.57 4.55 -9.14
CA CYS A 32 4.57 5.58 -9.44
C CYS A 32 3.10 5.18 -9.18
N PHE A 33 2.85 4.25 -8.25
CA PHE A 33 1.51 3.97 -7.73
C PHE A 33 1.21 4.86 -6.52
N THR A 34 -0.01 5.38 -6.44
CA THR A 34 -0.37 6.42 -5.47
C THR A 34 -1.60 6.10 -4.60
N ASP A 35 -2.40 5.09 -4.96
CA ASP A 35 -3.62 4.72 -4.23
C ASP A 35 -3.43 3.43 -3.42
N LEU A 36 -3.15 3.59 -2.13
CA LEU A 36 -3.02 2.49 -1.15
C LEU A 36 -4.21 2.52 -0.20
N ARG A 37 -4.91 1.39 -0.07
CA ARG A 37 -6.07 1.24 0.83
C ARG A 37 -5.86 0.09 1.79
N ILE A 38 -6.39 0.24 3.00
CA ILE A 38 -6.43 -0.82 4.00
C ILE A 38 -7.90 -1.20 4.21
N VAL A 39 -8.17 -2.51 4.18
CA VAL A 39 -9.47 -3.08 4.54
C VAL A 39 -9.27 -3.94 5.77
N GLY A 40 -10.07 -3.71 6.81
CA GLY A 40 -9.94 -4.39 8.10
C GLY A 40 -9.35 -3.49 9.17
N ALA A 41 -8.67 -4.08 10.16
CA ALA A 41 -8.06 -3.33 11.24
C ALA A 41 -6.81 -2.54 10.80
N VAL A 42 -6.57 -1.40 11.43
CA VAL A 42 -5.30 -0.68 11.28
C VAL A 42 -4.19 -1.51 11.95
N PRO A 43 -3.09 -1.85 11.25
CA PRO A 43 -2.02 -2.65 11.82
C PRO A 43 -1.35 -1.92 12.98
N GLN A 44 -1.23 -2.60 14.13
CA GLN A 44 -0.60 -2.04 15.33
C GLN A 44 0.71 -2.73 15.72
N LYS A 45 1.00 -3.89 15.12
CA LYS A 45 2.20 -4.66 15.45
C LYS A 45 3.43 -3.98 14.85
N ASN A 46 4.33 -3.57 15.73
CA ASN A 46 5.63 -3.01 15.43
C ASN A 46 6.66 -4.06 15.85
N ASP A 47 7.03 -4.93 14.92
CA ASP A 47 8.16 -5.84 15.07
C ASP A 47 9.43 -5.16 14.52
#